data_AF-A0A6G2KI26-F1
#
_entry.id   AF-A0A6G2KI26-F1
#
_cell.length_a   1.000
_cell.length_b   1.000
_cell.length_c   1.000
_cell.angle_alpha   90.00
_cell.angle_beta   90.00
_cell.angle_gamma   90.00
#
_symmetry.space_group_name_H-M   'P 1'
#
loop_
_entity.id
_entity.type
_entity.pdbx_description
1 polymer ?
#
loop_
_entity_poly.entity_id
_entity_poly.type
_entity_poly.pdbx_seq_one_letter_code
_entity_poly.pdbx_strand_id
1 'polypeptide(L)'
;MNVAKARDILNVEKRSTPTQIKAAYRRLVLEYHPDKKGGDEKQFQLITEAYHLLIDNEHVEEETPTSNNVNRAQWGAGPTDHIPEEDWSKYTREFEEDEAWWKAYETRFWEEYEGRNSSGGKSESAREPNRQPRLRVNVDQSLCIGCCSCETIAPNVFEINRRARSNPKSTVKDEAGAGVNRIMNAAETCPTKAILVDNVDTGERLYPF
;
A
#
# COMPACT_ATOMS: atom_id res chain seq x y z
N MET A 1 24.31 -16.88 -5.64
CA MET A 1 25.46 -15.98 -5.44
C MET A 1 26.40 -16.47 -4.33
N ASN A 2 27.63 -15.97 -4.14
CA ASN A 2 28.52 -16.36 -3.00
C ASN A 2 28.54 -15.28 -1.89
N VAL A 3 28.95 -15.65 -0.67
CA VAL A 3 28.90 -14.76 0.52
C VAL A 3 29.78 -13.51 0.35
N ALA A 4 30.96 -13.62 -0.26
CA ALA A 4 31.84 -12.48 -0.50
C ALA A 4 31.19 -11.46 -1.45
N LYS A 5 30.66 -11.93 -2.58
CA LYS A 5 29.94 -11.09 -3.54
C LYS A 5 28.66 -10.49 -2.96
N ALA A 6 27.97 -11.20 -2.08
CA ALA A 6 26.80 -10.67 -1.38
C ALA A 6 27.16 -9.49 -0.46
N ARG A 7 28.28 -9.59 0.27
CA ARG A 7 28.80 -8.46 1.08
C ARG A 7 29.23 -7.27 0.23
N ASP A 8 29.86 -7.54 -0.91
CA ASP A 8 30.25 -6.49 -1.86
C ASP A 8 29.02 -5.76 -2.44
N ILE A 9 27.93 -6.49 -2.73
CA ILE A 9 26.67 -5.91 -3.26
C ILE A 9 25.97 -5.03 -2.22
N LEU A 10 25.94 -5.45 -0.95
CA LEU A 10 25.40 -4.61 0.12
C LEU A 10 26.36 -3.50 0.56
N ASN A 11 27.59 -3.49 0.04
CA ASN A 11 28.67 -2.57 0.42
C ASN A 11 28.94 -2.60 1.93
N VAL A 12 29.05 -3.80 2.49
CA VAL A 12 29.28 -4.04 3.93
C VAL A 12 30.62 -4.74 4.16
N GLU A 13 31.27 -4.44 5.29
CA GLU A 13 32.55 -5.05 5.65
C GLU A 13 32.41 -6.55 5.95
N LYS A 14 33.53 -7.28 5.83
CA LYS A 14 33.58 -8.74 6.07
C LYS A 14 33.15 -9.16 7.49
N ARG A 15 33.27 -8.26 8.48
CA ARG A 15 32.92 -8.46 9.89
C ARG A 15 31.66 -7.68 10.31
N SER A 16 30.82 -7.31 9.35
CA SER A 16 29.60 -6.57 9.65
C SER A 16 28.65 -7.41 10.48
N THR A 17 28.01 -6.77 11.46
CA THR A 17 26.98 -7.41 12.30
C THR A 17 25.67 -7.59 11.51
N PRO A 18 24.74 -8.45 11.97
CA PRO A 18 23.46 -8.63 11.30
C PRO A 18 22.66 -7.33 11.24
N THR A 19 22.82 -6.46 12.24
CA THR A 19 22.22 -5.13 12.30
C THR A 19 22.73 -4.21 11.19
N GLN A 20 24.04 -4.21 10.92
CA GLN A 20 24.66 -3.43 9.83
C GLN A 20 24.26 -3.95 8.45
N ILE A 21 24.17 -5.28 8.28
CA ILE A 21 23.69 -5.90 7.04
C ILE A 21 22.23 -5.51 6.76
N LYS A 22 21.37 -5.58 7.78
CA LYS A 22 19.98 -5.14 7.69
C LYS A 22 19.87 -3.64 7.37
N ALA A 23 20.71 -2.80 7.98
CA ALA A 23 20.73 -1.36 7.71
C ALA A 23 21.13 -1.03 6.27
N ALA A 24 22.21 -1.64 5.78
CA ALA A 24 22.68 -1.47 4.40
C ALA A 24 21.64 -1.94 3.37
N TYR A 25 20.99 -3.10 3.62
CA TYR A 25 19.92 -3.61 2.79
C TYR A 25 18.76 -2.60 2.65
N ARG A 26 18.26 -2.07 3.77
CA ARG A 26 17.15 -1.11 3.75
C ARG A 26 17.49 0.17 3.00
N ARG A 27 18.71 0.69 3.19
CA ARG A 27 19.20 1.86 2.46
C ARG A 27 19.16 1.63 0.95
N LEU A 28 19.69 0.49 0.50
CA LEU A 28 19.76 0.15 -0.92
C LEU A 28 18.37 -0.14 -1.52
N VAL A 29 17.48 -0.78 -0.77
CA VAL A 29 16.08 -1.02 -1.18
C VAL A 29 15.36 0.30 -1.47
N LEU A 30 15.49 1.29 -0.57
CA LEU A 30 14.86 2.61 -0.76
C LEU A 30 15.50 3.43 -1.89
N GLU A 31 16.73 3.10 -2.26
CA GLU A 31 17.43 3.73 -3.38
C GLU A 31 16.99 3.13 -4.72
N TYR A 32 16.91 1.80 -4.82
CA TYR A 32 16.66 1.06 -6.06
C TYR A 32 15.22 0.56 -6.23
N HIS A 33 14.28 0.95 -5.36
CA HIS A 33 12.87 0.55 -5.46
C HIS A 33 12.29 0.88 -6.85
N PRO A 34 11.59 -0.06 -7.52
CA PRO A 34 11.10 0.13 -8.90
C PRO A 34 10.12 1.31 -9.05
N ASP A 35 9.37 1.67 -8.00
CA ASP A 35 8.44 2.81 -8.04
C ASP A 35 9.13 4.18 -7.99
N LYS A 36 10.43 4.22 -7.65
CA LYS A 36 11.20 5.46 -7.59
C LYS A 36 11.66 5.87 -8.98
N LYS A 37 11.71 7.18 -9.25
CA LYS A 37 12.28 7.70 -10.50
C LYS A 37 13.76 7.34 -10.60
N GLY A 38 14.10 6.43 -11.50
CA GLY A 38 15.46 5.88 -11.65
C GLY A 38 15.73 4.60 -10.86
N GLY A 39 14.70 3.96 -10.31
CA GLY A 39 14.81 2.61 -9.73
C GLY A 39 15.22 1.57 -10.76
N ASP A 40 15.93 0.54 -10.31
CA ASP A 40 16.37 -0.57 -11.16
C ASP A 40 15.94 -1.89 -10.51
N GLU A 41 14.96 -2.54 -11.13
CA GLU A 41 14.41 -3.82 -10.68
C GLU A 41 15.50 -4.90 -10.56
N LYS A 42 16.49 -4.89 -11.46
CA LYS A 42 17.56 -5.89 -11.44
C LYS A 42 18.49 -5.69 -10.25
N GLN A 43 18.81 -4.44 -9.93
CA GLN A 43 19.60 -4.13 -8.73
C GLN A 43 18.83 -4.50 -7.48
N PHE A 44 17.54 -4.17 -7.42
CA PHE A 44 16.68 -4.53 -6.30
C PHE A 44 16.63 -6.04 -6.03
N GLN A 45 16.51 -6.85 -7.10
CA GLN A 45 16.55 -8.31 -6.99
C GLN A 45 17.91 -8.81 -6.50
N LEU A 46 19.02 -8.27 -7.02
CA LEU A 46 20.38 -8.63 -6.60
C LEU A 46 20.65 -8.28 -5.12
N ILE A 47 20.20 -7.11 -4.68
CA ILE A 47 20.29 -6.64 -3.29
C ILE A 47 19.50 -7.58 -2.37
N THR A 48 18.32 -8.00 -2.79
CA THR A 48 17.46 -8.91 -2.02
C THR A 48 18.06 -10.33 -1.94
N GLU A 49 18.59 -10.86 -3.04
CA GLU A 49 19.31 -12.15 -3.04
C GLU A 49 20.54 -12.10 -2.13
N ALA A 50 21.32 -11.00 -2.20
CA ALA A 50 22.49 -10.80 -1.36
C ALA A 50 22.13 -10.79 0.14
N TYR A 51 21.07 -10.09 0.51
CA TYR A 51 20.61 -9.99 1.89
C TYR A 51 20.15 -11.34 2.46
N HIS A 52 19.30 -12.08 1.75
CA HIS A 52 18.83 -13.39 2.21
C HIS A 52 20.00 -14.37 2.40
N LEU A 53 20.96 -14.39 1.46
CA LEU A 53 22.15 -15.23 1.59
C LEU A 53 22.98 -14.87 2.82
N LEU A 54 23.09 -13.60 3.20
CA LEU A 54 23.88 -13.20 4.38
C LEU A 54 23.18 -13.55 5.69
N ILE A 55 21.87 -13.32 5.76
CA ILE A 55 21.04 -13.67 6.92
C ILE A 55 21.04 -15.18 7.15
N ASP A 56 20.85 -15.98 6.11
CA ASP A 56 20.84 -17.45 6.20
C ASP A 56 22.18 -18.03 6.68
N ASN A 57 23.30 -17.37 6.33
CA ASN A 57 24.64 -17.79 6.78
C ASN A 57 25.01 -17.26 8.18
N GLU A 58 24.26 -16.29 8.72
CA GLU A 58 24.50 -15.67 10.01
C GLU A 58 23.56 -16.18 11.10
N HIS A 59 22.49 -16.88 10.74
CA HIS A 59 21.61 -17.61 11.65
C HIS A 59 22.38 -18.73 12.40
N VAL A 60 23.09 -18.34 13.47
CA VAL A 60 23.13 -19.11 14.71
C VAL A 60 21.75 -19.03 15.32
N GLU A 61 21.21 -20.18 15.72
CA GLU A 61 19.90 -20.37 16.36
C GLU A 61 19.60 -19.24 17.35
N GLU A 62 18.72 -18.30 16.96
CA GLU A 62 18.03 -17.47 17.94
C GLU A 62 17.11 -18.42 18.71
N GLU A 63 17.52 -18.83 19.91
CA GLU A 63 16.65 -19.52 20.85
C GLU A 63 15.39 -18.66 21.04
N THR A 64 14.30 -19.09 20.41
CA THR A 64 12.98 -18.51 20.64
C THR A 64 12.67 -18.69 22.14
N PRO A 65 12.45 -17.63 22.93
CA PRO A 65 11.95 -17.83 24.28
C PRO A 65 10.60 -18.53 24.14
N THR A 66 10.52 -19.71 24.74
CA THR A 66 9.37 -20.60 24.68
C THR A 66 8.14 -19.82 25.13
N SER A 67 7.21 -19.61 24.21
CA SER A 67 5.93 -18.95 24.45
C SER A 67 5.15 -19.71 25.53
N ASN A 68 5.24 -19.23 26.77
CA ASN A 68 4.30 -19.59 27.82
C ASN A 68 3.46 -18.36 28.15
N ASN A 69 2.26 -18.40 27.59
CA ASN A 69 1.08 -17.65 28.02
C ASN A 69 1.08 -16.13 27.76
N VAL A 70 0.68 -15.76 26.54
CA VAL A 70 0.25 -14.39 26.23
C VAL A 70 -1.26 -14.43 25.97
N ASN A 71 -2.03 -13.89 26.93
CA ASN A 71 -3.43 -13.53 26.71
C ASN A 71 -3.49 -12.68 25.42
N ARG A 72 -4.28 -13.13 24.43
CA ARG A 72 -4.52 -12.38 23.18
C ARG A 72 -4.97 -10.97 23.51
N ALA A 73 -4.05 -10.01 23.41
CA ALA A 73 -4.38 -8.61 23.51
C ALA A 73 -5.36 -8.25 22.37
N GLN A 74 -6.45 -7.59 22.73
CA GLN A 74 -7.41 -7.02 21.81
C GLN A 74 -6.71 -5.87 21.07
N TRP A 75 -6.45 -6.05 19.78
CA TRP A 75 -5.80 -5.03 18.96
C TRP A 75 -6.70 -3.79 18.81
N GLY A 76 -6.17 -2.62 19.17
CA GLY A 76 -6.83 -1.31 19.05
C GLY A 76 -6.86 -0.53 20.37
N ALA A 77 -6.77 0.80 20.30
CA ALA A 77 -6.96 1.67 21.46
C ALA A 77 -8.40 1.53 21.98
N GLY A 78 -8.57 1.46 23.31
CA GLY A 78 -9.89 1.46 23.93
C GLY A 78 -10.63 2.77 23.65
N PRO A 79 -11.97 2.81 23.82
CA PRO A 79 -12.78 4.00 23.51
C PRO A 79 -12.39 5.28 24.26
N THR A 80 -11.58 5.17 25.31
CA THR A 80 -11.11 6.26 26.17
C THR A 80 -9.60 6.45 26.14
N ASP A 81 -8.88 5.66 25.36
CA ASP A 81 -7.42 5.71 25.32
C ASP A 81 -6.98 6.78 24.33
N HIS A 82 -6.28 7.80 24.83
CA HIS A 82 -5.54 8.72 23.99
C HIS A 82 -4.38 7.96 23.36
N ILE A 83 -4.36 7.87 22.02
CA ILE A 83 -3.23 7.33 21.26
C ILE A 83 -2.05 8.29 21.53
N PRO A 84 -1.00 7.89 22.25
CA PRO A 84 0.12 8.78 22.56
C PRO A 84 0.68 9.35 21.25
N GLU A 85 1.05 10.64 21.21
CA GLU A 85 1.83 11.15 20.08
C GLU A 85 3.07 10.27 19.92
N GLU A 86 3.12 9.56 18.79
CA GLU A 86 3.92 8.36 18.67
C GLU A 86 5.40 8.73 18.54
N ASP A 87 6.11 8.68 19.66
CA ASP A 87 7.56 8.66 19.65
C ASP A 87 8.05 7.27 19.22
N TRP A 88 7.87 6.97 17.93
CA TRP A 88 8.31 5.73 17.28
C TRP A 88 9.82 5.53 17.41
N SER A 89 10.57 6.61 17.71
CA SER A 89 12.01 6.57 18.00
C SER A 89 12.36 5.57 19.11
N LYS A 90 11.43 5.23 20.01
CA LYS A 90 11.65 4.19 21.02
C LYS A 90 11.85 2.79 20.42
N TYR A 91 11.15 2.48 19.32
CA TYR A 91 11.23 1.19 18.62
C TYR A 91 12.16 1.22 17.41
N THR A 92 12.47 2.41 16.89
CA THR A 92 13.44 2.63 15.81
C THR A 92 14.81 3.10 16.31
N ARG A 93 15.02 3.28 17.63
CA ARG A 93 16.27 3.79 18.21
C ARG A 93 17.51 2.98 17.84
N GLU A 94 17.38 1.65 17.76
CA GLU A 94 18.47 0.75 17.34
C GLU A 94 18.72 0.78 15.81
N PHE A 95 17.83 1.46 15.07
CA PHE A 95 17.85 1.65 13.62
C PHE A 95 18.43 3.01 13.21
N GLU A 96 18.56 3.93 14.17
CA GLU A 96 18.85 5.36 14.03
C GLU A 96 20.33 5.74 14.29
N GLU A 97 21.28 4.82 14.13
CA GLU A 97 22.71 5.16 14.28
C GLU A 97 23.23 6.10 13.18
N ASP A 98 22.42 6.40 12.15
CA ASP A 98 22.71 7.44 11.14
C ASP A 98 21.51 8.40 11.01
N GLU A 99 21.14 9.03 12.13
CA GLU A 99 20.02 9.99 12.27
C GLU A 99 20.03 11.10 11.20
N ALA A 100 21.23 11.52 10.77
CA ALA A 100 21.41 12.51 9.72
C ALA A 100 21.00 11.99 8.33
N TRP A 101 21.29 10.73 8.01
CA TRP A 101 20.92 10.13 6.72
C TRP A 101 19.40 9.95 6.62
N TRP A 102 18.75 9.45 7.68
CA TRP A 102 17.30 9.24 7.70
C TRP A 102 16.52 10.55 7.64
N LYS A 103 16.91 11.58 8.42
CA LYS A 103 16.26 12.90 8.34
C LYS A 103 16.38 13.53 6.96
N ALA A 104 17.56 13.42 6.33
CA ALA A 104 17.77 13.91 4.97
C ALA A 104 16.97 13.11 3.92
N TYR A 105 16.90 11.78 4.08
CA TYR A 105 16.11 10.90 3.21
C TYR A 105 14.62 11.20 3.32
N GLU A 106 14.09 11.29 4.53
CA GLU A 106 12.68 11.57 4.82
C GLU A 106 12.27 12.95 4.29
N THR A 107 13.09 13.98 4.53
CA THR A 107 12.85 15.33 3.98
C THR A 107 12.78 15.29 2.45
N ARG A 108 13.77 14.68 1.79
CA ARG A 108 13.81 14.56 0.33
C ARG A 108 12.63 13.73 -0.22
N PHE A 109 12.24 12.67 0.48
CA PHE A 109 11.11 11.82 0.11
C PHE A 109 9.80 12.61 0.16
N TRP A 110 9.54 13.34 1.26
CA TRP A 110 8.35 14.17 1.39
C TRP A 110 8.36 15.34 0.40
N GLU A 111 9.48 16.00 0.15
CA GLU A 111 9.60 17.03 -0.89
C GLU A 111 9.28 16.50 -2.30
N GLU A 112 9.74 15.30 -2.65
CA GLU A 112 9.43 14.66 -3.95
C GLU A 112 7.97 14.20 -4.03
N TYR A 113 7.44 13.59 -2.95
CA TYR A 113 6.06 13.11 -2.86
C TYR A 113 5.07 14.28 -2.89
N GLU A 114 5.28 15.28 -2.03
CA GLU A 114 4.51 16.51 -2.00
C GLU A 114 4.71 17.31 -3.28
N GLY A 115 5.89 17.33 -3.90
CA GLY A 115 6.10 17.95 -5.20
C GLY A 115 5.28 17.28 -6.32
N ARG A 116 5.12 15.95 -6.24
CA ARG A 116 4.29 15.15 -7.17
C ARG A 116 2.79 15.32 -6.92
N ASN A 117 2.38 15.57 -5.67
CA ASN A 117 1.00 15.89 -5.31
C ASN A 117 0.66 17.39 -5.48
N SER A 118 1.62 18.29 -5.29
CA SER A 118 1.48 19.76 -5.32
C SER A 118 1.58 20.34 -6.72
N SER A 119 2.09 19.58 -7.69
CA SER A 119 1.93 19.89 -9.12
C SER A 119 0.49 19.69 -9.57
N GLY A 120 -0.48 20.24 -8.83
CA GLY A 120 -1.87 20.45 -9.24
C GLY A 120 -2.50 19.26 -9.96
N GLY A 121 -2.11 18.04 -9.59
CA GLY A 121 -2.71 16.84 -10.09
C GLY A 121 -4.08 16.76 -9.45
N LYS A 122 -5.05 17.50 -10.00
CA LYS A 122 -6.43 16.99 -10.06
C LYS A 122 -6.24 15.52 -10.36
N SER A 123 -6.52 14.61 -9.40
CA SER A 123 -6.38 13.16 -9.59
C SER A 123 -6.83 12.92 -11.03
N GLU A 124 -5.94 12.47 -11.92
CA GLU A 124 -6.21 12.53 -13.36
C GLU A 124 -7.50 11.77 -13.59
N SER A 125 -8.57 12.54 -13.63
CA SER A 125 -9.90 12.03 -13.61
C SER A 125 -10.03 11.58 -15.03
N ALA A 126 -9.82 10.28 -15.25
CA ALA A 126 -9.64 9.67 -16.56
C ALA A 126 -10.52 10.42 -17.57
N ARG A 127 -9.87 11.19 -18.45
CA ARG A 127 -10.55 12.20 -19.30
C ARG A 127 -11.81 11.59 -19.87
N GLU A 128 -12.95 12.10 -19.44
CA GLU A 128 -14.21 11.49 -19.82
C GLU A 128 -14.46 11.70 -21.31
N PRO A 129 -14.95 10.69 -22.04
CA PRO A 129 -15.27 10.88 -23.44
C PRO A 129 -16.38 11.92 -23.61
N ASN A 130 -16.31 12.74 -24.68
CA ASN A 130 -17.31 13.78 -24.97
C ASN A 130 -18.72 13.23 -25.16
N ARG A 131 -18.86 11.96 -25.52
CA ARG A 131 -20.15 11.24 -25.59
C ARG A 131 -20.08 10.05 -24.65
N GLN A 132 -21.02 10.01 -23.71
CA GLN A 132 -21.12 8.95 -22.72
C GLN A 132 -22.45 8.22 -22.91
N PRO A 133 -22.46 6.88 -23.00
CA PRO A 133 -23.70 6.13 -22.93
C PRO A 133 -24.36 6.32 -21.57
N ARG A 134 -25.68 6.12 -21.50
CA ARG A 134 -26.35 6.01 -20.21
C ARG A 134 -25.99 4.69 -19.55
N LEU A 135 -25.42 4.76 -18.35
CA LEU A 135 -25.07 3.59 -17.56
C LEU A 135 -26.15 3.31 -16.53
N ARG A 136 -26.45 2.04 -16.33
CA ARG A 136 -27.19 1.52 -15.18
C ARG A 136 -26.18 0.83 -14.27
N VAL A 137 -26.16 1.24 -13.00
CA VAL A 137 -25.14 0.78 -12.04
C VAL A 137 -25.85 0.10 -10.87
N ASN A 138 -25.39 -1.08 -10.48
CA ASN A 138 -25.93 -1.81 -9.34
C ASN A 138 -24.79 -2.37 -8.49
N VAL A 139 -25.02 -2.59 -7.20
CA VAL A 139 -24.11 -3.29 -6.30
C VAL A 139 -24.80 -4.55 -5.81
N ASP A 140 -24.23 -5.71 -6.14
CA ASP A 140 -24.64 -6.99 -5.57
C ASP A 140 -24.24 -7.05 -4.08
N GLN A 141 -25.25 -6.95 -3.22
CA GLN A 141 -25.12 -7.00 -1.76
C GLN A 141 -24.50 -8.31 -1.25
N SER A 142 -24.70 -9.42 -1.97
CA SER A 142 -24.18 -10.73 -1.59
C SER A 142 -22.68 -10.85 -1.82
N LEU A 143 -22.17 -10.20 -2.87
CA LEU A 143 -20.75 -10.20 -3.23
C LEU A 143 -19.98 -9.05 -2.59
N CYS A 144 -20.64 -7.93 -2.25
CA CYS A 144 -19.98 -6.77 -1.67
C CYS A 144 -19.41 -7.09 -0.28
N ILE A 145 -18.10 -6.96 -0.09
CA ILE A 145 -17.43 -7.22 1.20
C ILE A 145 -17.16 -5.95 2.03
N GLY A 146 -17.68 -4.80 1.59
CA GLY A 146 -17.51 -3.54 2.31
C GLY A 146 -16.09 -2.95 2.25
N CYS A 147 -15.37 -3.15 1.14
CA CYS A 147 -14.00 -2.64 0.94
C CYS A 147 -13.94 -1.10 0.74
N CYS A 148 -15.09 -0.46 0.49
CA CYS A 148 -15.24 1.00 0.42
C CYS A 148 -14.47 1.74 -0.69
N SER A 149 -13.77 1.03 -1.59
CA SER A 149 -13.04 1.64 -2.71
C SER A 149 -13.94 2.46 -3.63
N CYS A 150 -15.14 1.96 -3.92
CA CYS A 150 -16.11 2.63 -4.79
C CYS A 150 -16.60 4.01 -4.29
N GLU A 151 -16.80 4.19 -2.98
CA GLU A 151 -17.17 5.49 -2.39
C GLU A 151 -16.01 6.50 -2.50
N THR A 152 -14.77 6.01 -2.40
CA THR A 152 -13.58 6.87 -2.52
C THR A 152 -13.39 7.35 -3.96
N ILE A 153 -13.60 6.46 -4.95
CA ILE A 153 -13.39 6.76 -6.36
C ILE A 153 -14.56 7.57 -6.96
N ALA A 154 -15.80 7.25 -6.58
CA ALA A 154 -17.00 7.89 -7.10
C ALA A 154 -18.03 8.15 -5.98
N PRO A 155 -17.79 9.14 -5.09
CA PRO A 155 -18.63 9.43 -3.92
C PRO A 155 -20.03 9.94 -4.26
N ASN A 156 -20.20 10.49 -5.46
CA ASN A 156 -21.51 10.92 -5.94
C ASN A 156 -22.34 9.75 -6.47
N VAL A 157 -21.70 8.63 -6.84
CA VAL A 157 -22.36 7.44 -7.39
C VAL A 157 -22.63 6.41 -6.32
N PHE A 158 -21.67 6.17 -5.42
CA PHE A 158 -21.77 5.14 -4.40
C PHE A 158 -21.83 5.75 -3.00
N GLU A 159 -22.62 5.13 -2.14
CA GLU A 159 -22.71 5.45 -0.72
C GLU A 159 -22.58 4.16 0.09
N ILE A 160 -21.94 4.25 1.25
CA ILE A 160 -21.73 3.10 2.14
C ILE A 160 -22.70 3.18 3.30
N ASN A 161 -23.32 2.05 3.63
CA ASN A 161 -24.19 1.97 4.78
C ASN A 161 -23.39 1.99 6.09
N ARG A 162 -23.05 3.19 6.56
CA ARG A 162 -22.32 3.43 7.81
C ARG A 162 -23.13 3.08 9.07
N ARG A 163 -24.42 2.74 8.93
CA ARG A 163 -25.25 2.29 10.07
C ARG A 163 -24.98 0.83 10.42
N ALA A 164 -24.48 0.04 9.47
CA ALA A 164 -24.10 -1.35 9.72
C ALA A 164 -22.79 -1.40 10.50
N ARG A 165 -22.83 -1.94 11.72
CA ARG A 165 -21.65 -2.06 12.59
C ARG A 165 -20.62 -3.09 12.08
N SER A 166 -21.07 -4.05 11.27
CA SER A 166 -20.26 -5.12 10.69
C SER A 166 -20.54 -5.24 9.20
N ASN A 167 -19.49 -5.26 8.37
CA ASN A 167 -19.55 -5.41 6.91
C ASN A 167 -20.48 -4.38 6.22
N PRO A 168 -20.16 -3.07 6.30
CA PRO A 168 -20.98 -2.02 5.71
C PRO A 168 -20.99 -2.14 4.19
N LYS A 169 -22.16 -2.45 3.63
CA LYS A 169 -22.33 -2.65 2.20
C LYS A 169 -22.45 -1.31 1.48
N SER A 170 -21.91 -1.26 0.26
CA SER A 170 -22.14 -0.13 -0.64
C SER A 170 -23.50 -0.25 -1.35
N THR A 171 -24.06 0.90 -1.69
CA THR A 171 -25.29 1.07 -2.47
C THR A 171 -25.07 2.17 -3.50
N VAL A 172 -25.85 2.15 -4.58
CA VAL A 172 -25.81 3.21 -5.59
C VAL A 172 -26.76 4.33 -5.17
N LYS A 173 -26.22 5.55 -5.08
CA LYS A 173 -26.93 6.79 -4.77
C LYS A 173 -27.46 7.47 -6.04
N ASP A 174 -26.59 7.65 -7.03
CA ASP A 174 -26.91 8.28 -8.31
C ASP A 174 -26.06 7.68 -9.43
N GLU A 175 -26.71 6.96 -10.35
CA GLU A 175 -26.05 6.33 -11.51
C GLU A 175 -25.39 7.37 -12.44
N ALA A 176 -25.84 8.63 -12.42
CA ALA A 176 -25.31 9.73 -13.22
C ALA A 176 -24.34 10.66 -12.45
N GLY A 177 -23.97 10.30 -11.22
CA GLY A 177 -23.14 11.13 -10.34
C GLY A 177 -21.68 11.31 -10.78
N ALA A 178 -21.21 10.51 -11.73
CA ALA A 178 -19.88 10.58 -12.35
C ALA A 178 -19.93 10.04 -13.78
N GLY A 179 -18.93 10.38 -14.60
CA GLY A 179 -18.87 9.82 -15.95
C GLY A 179 -18.33 8.39 -16.02
N VAL A 180 -18.45 7.82 -17.22
CA VAL A 180 -18.19 6.40 -17.51
C VAL A 180 -16.85 5.92 -16.94
N ASN A 181 -15.77 6.65 -17.17
CA ASN A 181 -14.44 6.20 -16.75
C ASN A 181 -14.31 6.10 -15.22
N ARG A 182 -14.91 7.03 -14.47
CA ARG A 182 -14.88 6.98 -12.99
C ARG A 182 -15.70 5.81 -12.47
N ILE A 183 -16.88 5.58 -13.05
CA ILE A 183 -17.75 4.46 -12.69
C ILE A 183 -17.07 3.13 -12.99
N MET A 184 -16.45 3.00 -14.18
CA MET A 184 -15.71 1.80 -14.56
C MET A 184 -14.49 1.58 -13.67
N ASN A 185 -13.72 2.62 -13.36
CA ASN A 185 -12.58 2.51 -12.43
C ASN A 185 -13.01 2.06 -11.02
N ALA A 186 -14.13 2.59 -10.52
CA ALA A 186 -14.71 2.13 -9.25
C ALA A 186 -15.14 0.65 -9.31
N ALA A 187 -15.72 0.22 -10.43
CA ALA A 187 -16.12 -1.17 -10.66
C ALA A 187 -14.91 -2.11 -10.74
N GLU A 188 -13.88 -1.75 -11.51
CA GLU A 188 -12.64 -2.52 -11.68
C GLU A 188 -11.83 -2.67 -10.39
N THR A 189 -11.89 -1.66 -9.51
CA THR A 189 -11.24 -1.71 -8.18
C THR A 189 -12.01 -2.55 -7.16
N CYS A 190 -13.16 -3.13 -7.54
CA CYS A 190 -13.93 -4.00 -6.66
C CYS A 190 -13.30 -5.41 -6.60
N PRO A 191 -12.76 -5.85 -5.44
CA PRO A 191 -12.06 -7.14 -5.35
C PRO A 191 -12.96 -8.35 -5.60
N THR A 192 -14.27 -8.22 -5.30
CA THR A 192 -15.25 -9.30 -5.47
C THR A 192 -16.12 -9.14 -6.72
N LYS A 193 -15.84 -8.14 -7.56
CA LYS A 193 -16.64 -7.80 -8.75
C LYS A 193 -18.14 -7.61 -8.45
N ALA A 194 -18.45 -7.06 -7.28
CA ALA A 194 -19.83 -6.86 -6.83
C ALA A 194 -20.57 -5.74 -7.56
N ILE A 195 -19.84 -4.83 -8.21
CA ILE A 195 -20.42 -3.71 -8.95
C ILE A 195 -20.80 -4.20 -10.34
N LEU A 196 -22.02 -3.93 -10.77
CA LEU A 196 -22.55 -4.28 -12.08
C LEU A 196 -22.78 -2.99 -12.84
N VAL A 197 -22.24 -2.89 -14.04
CA VAL A 197 -22.37 -1.74 -14.93
C VAL A 197 -22.94 -2.22 -16.25
N ASP A 198 -24.13 -1.75 -16.59
CA ASP A 198 -24.87 -2.08 -17.81
C ASP A 198 -24.99 -0.82 -18.69
N ASN A 199 -24.83 -0.98 -20.00
CA ASN A 199 -25.12 0.07 -20.98
C ASN A 199 -26.63 0.04 -21.29
N VAL A 200 -27.34 1.12 -20.99
CA VAL A 200 -28.79 1.23 -21.21
C VAL A 200 -29.13 1.33 -22.69
N ASP A 201 -28.25 1.93 -23.50
CA ASP A 201 -28.48 2.16 -24.92
C ASP A 201 -28.32 0.87 -25.74
N THR A 202 -27.39 0.00 -25.36
CA THR A 202 -27.15 -1.29 -26.05
C THR A 202 -27.74 -2.50 -25.34
N GLY A 203 -28.08 -2.38 -24.04
CA GLY A 203 -28.50 -3.50 -23.19
C GLY A 203 -27.35 -4.45 -22.80
N GLU A 204 -26.10 -4.08 -23.08
CA GLU A 204 -24.92 -4.91 -22.83
C GLU A 204 -24.33 -4.67 -21.43
N ARG A 205 -23.87 -5.76 -20.79
CA ARG A 205 -23.11 -5.73 -19.54
C ARG A 205 -21.69 -5.25 -19.82
N LEU A 206 -21.32 -4.06 -19.33
CA LEU A 206 -19.96 -3.52 -19.44
C LEU A 206 -19.01 -4.09 -18.37
N TYR A 207 -19.54 -4.36 -17.16
CA TYR A 207 -18.76 -4.97 -16.08
C TYR A 207 -19.68 -5.70 -15.09
N PRO A 208 -19.30 -6.88 -14.56
CA PRO A 208 -18.12 -7.67 -14.93
C PRO A 208 -18.27 -8.29 -16.34
N PHE A 209 -17.13 -8.47 -17.02
CA PHE A 209 -17.03 -9.14 -18.33
C PHE A 209 -17.04 -10.68 -18.20
#